data_AF-A0A537MZI0-F1
#
_entry.id   AF-A0A537MZI0-F1
#
_cell.length_a   1.000
_cell.length_b   1.000
_cell.length_c   1.000
_cell.angle_alpha   90.00
_cell.angle_beta   90.00
_cell.angle_gamma   90.00
#
_symmetry.space_group_name_H-M   'P 1'
#
loop_
_entity.id
_entity.type
_entity.pdbx_description
1 polymer ?
#
loop_
_entity_poly.entity_id
_entity_poly.type
_entity_poly.pdbx_seq_one_letter_code
_entity_poly.pdbx_strand_id
1 'polypeptide(L)'
;MDEATSALDDATHENIMTLLIEELPESSIISIGHRPGLELFHTRELTLVPGDQGAHLKPLESTQRSLRDVYRRMSTASRAQRPPGFWANLTTNLQGRRKSGNA
;
A
#
# COMPACT_ATOMS: atom_id res chain seq x y z
N MET A 1 -6.29 -0.31 7.20
CA MET A 1 -5.08 -1.00 7.70
C MET A 1 -4.42 -0.09 8.70
N ASP A 2 -4.27 -0.55 9.94
CA ASP A 2 -3.67 0.25 11.00
C ASP A 2 -2.27 -0.29 11.32
N GLU A 3 -1.25 0.49 11.00
CA GLU A 3 0.19 0.17 11.14
C GLU A 3 0.62 -1.21 10.62
N ALA A 4 -0.16 -1.82 9.73
CA ALA A 4 0.01 -3.22 9.34
C ALA A 4 1.32 -3.53 8.58
N THR A 5 2.03 -2.50 8.12
CA THR A 5 3.29 -2.62 7.38
C THR A 5 4.50 -2.08 8.15
N SER A 6 4.36 -1.79 9.46
CA SER A 6 5.42 -1.18 10.29
C SER A 6 6.63 -2.08 10.49
N ALA A 7 6.44 -3.39 10.52
CA ALA A 7 7.50 -4.39 10.71
C ALA A 7 8.17 -4.86 9.40
N LEU A 8 7.74 -4.35 8.25
CA LEU A 8 8.24 -4.78 6.94
C LEU A 8 9.45 -3.93 6.52
N ASP A 9 10.42 -4.56 5.85
CA ASP A 9 11.42 -3.80 5.09
C ASP A 9 10.79 -3.05 3.89
N ASP A 10 11.54 -2.14 3.28
CA ASP A 10 11.01 -1.26 2.21
C ASP A 10 10.51 -2.09 1.03
N ALA A 11 11.29 -3.08 0.59
CA ALA A 11 10.95 -3.93 -0.54
C ALA A 11 9.66 -4.74 -0.31
N THR A 12 9.50 -5.31 0.88
CA THR A 12 8.32 -6.11 1.24
C THR A 12 7.08 -5.24 1.37
N HIS A 13 7.22 -4.03 1.91
CA HIS A 13 6.15 -3.03 1.93
C HIS A 13 5.69 -2.70 0.50
N GLU A 14 6.62 -2.35 -0.40
CA GLU A 14 6.28 -2.02 -1.78
C GLU A 14 5.57 -3.18 -2.49
N ASN A 15 6.03 -4.41 -2.29
CA ASN A 15 5.43 -5.60 -2.89
C ASN A 15 3.99 -5.81 -2.42
N ILE A 16 3.73 -5.71 -1.11
CA ILE A 16 2.36 -5.87 -0.58
C ILE A 16 1.46 -4.74 -1.06
N MET A 17 1.91 -3.49 -1.04
CA MET A 17 1.10 -2.37 -1.51
C MET A 17 0.78 -2.50 -3.01
N THR A 18 1.74 -2.94 -3.83
CA THR A 18 1.53 -3.22 -5.25
C THR A 18 0.49 -4.33 -5.44
N LEU A 19 0.62 -5.45 -4.73
CA LEU A 19 -0.34 -6.56 -4.76
C LEU A 19 -1.75 -6.09 -4.45
N LEU A 20 -1.92 -5.31 -3.37
CA LEU A 20 -3.24 -4.84 -2.97
C LEU A 20 -3.88 -3.97 -4.05
N ILE A 21 -3.11 -3.10 -4.71
CA ILE A 21 -3.60 -2.25 -5.80
C ILE A 21 -3.94 -3.07 -7.06
N GLU A 22 -3.14 -4.08 -7.38
CA GLU A 22 -3.31 -4.91 -8.58
C GLU A 22 -4.47 -5.91 -8.44
N GLU A 23 -4.61 -6.56 -7.28
CA GLU A 23 -5.62 -7.60 -7.04
C GLU A 23 -6.96 -7.06 -6.54
N LEU A 24 -6.99 -5.87 -5.95
CA LEU A 24 -8.21 -5.24 -5.42
C LEU A 24 -8.49 -3.89 -6.10
N PRO A 25 -8.58 -3.82 -7.45
CA PRO A 25 -8.70 -2.56 -8.18
C PRO A 25 -10.01 -1.81 -7.88
N GLU A 26 -11.06 -2.54 -7.50
CA GLU A 26 -12.39 -1.99 -7.18
C GLU A 26 -12.57 -1.68 -5.68
N SER A 27 -11.49 -1.75 -4.89
CA SER A 27 -11.53 -1.49 -3.45
C SER A 27 -10.82 -0.19 -3.09
N SER A 28 -11.31 0.48 -2.04
CA SER A 28 -10.59 1.60 -1.43
C SER A 28 -9.71 1.11 -0.29
N ILE A 29 -8.41 1.36 -0.39
CA ILE A 29 -7.44 1.05 0.67
C ILE A 29 -7.23 2.30 1.51
N ILE A 30 -7.50 2.18 2.80
CA ILE A 30 -7.16 3.20 3.80
C ILE A 30 -6.04 2.62 4.65
N SER A 31 -4.91 3.30 4.71
CA SER A 31 -3.76 2.90 5.51
C SER A 31 -3.37 4.00 6.51
N ILE A 32 -2.90 3.58 7.68
CA ILE A 32 -2.32 4.42 8.73
C ILE A 32 -0.89 3.96 8.92
N GLY A 33 0.05 4.88 8.91
CA GLY A 33 1.45 4.58 9.15
C GLY A 33 2.31 5.83 9.23
N HIS A 34 3.45 5.71 9.91
CA HIS A 34 4.44 6.79 10.07
C HIS A 34 5.61 6.65 9.09
N ARG A 35 5.50 5.77 8.08
CA ARG A 35 6.59 5.43 7.16
C ARG A 35 6.60 6.36 5.94
N PRO A 36 7.73 7.01 5.63
CA PRO A 36 7.93 7.66 4.33
C PRO A 36 7.80 6.66 3.18
N GLY A 37 7.25 7.07 2.04
CA GLY A 37 7.06 6.24 0.85
C GLY A 37 5.68 5.59 0.74
N LEU A 38 4.90 5.50 1.83
CA LEU A 38 3.52 5.00 1.80
C LEU A 38 2.61 5.87 0.91
N GLU A 39 2.91 7.18 0.84
CA GLU A 39 2.20 8.13 0.00
C GLU A 39 2.31 7.83 -1.50
N LEU A 40 3.32 7.06 -1.93
CA LEU A 40 3.50 6.68 -3.34
C LEU A 40 2.36 5.78 -3.84
N PHE A 41 1.70 5.07 -2.94
CA PHE A 41 0.65 4.09 -3.22
C PHE A 41 -0.77 4.65 -3.05
N HIS A 42 -0.90 5.93 -2.69
CA HIS A 42 -2.18 6.56 -2.38
C HIS A 42 -2.48 7.78 -3.26
N THR A 43 -3.74 7.92 -3.63
CA THR A 43 -4.26 9.08 -4.38
C THR A 43 -4.52 10.29 -3.49
N ARG A 44 -4.60 10.07 -2.18
CA ARG A 44 -4.93 11.07 -1.16
C ARG A 44 -4.11 10.82 0.10
N GLU A 45 -3.79 11.90 0.79
CA GLU A 45 -3.05 11.87 2.04
C GLU A 45 -3.71 12.83 3.04
N LEU A 46 -3.88 12.35 4.27
CA LEU A 46 -4.41 13.11 5.39
C LEU A 46 -3.41 13.02 6.54
N THR A 47 -3.10 14.15 7.15
CA THR A 47 -2.26 14.21 8.36
C THR A 47 -3.15 14.44 9.57
N LEU A 48 -2.98 13.61 10.59
CA LEU A 48 -3.61 13.84 11.88
C LEU A 48 -2.83 14.91 12.65
N VAL A 49 -3.47 16.04 12.95
CA VAL A 49 -2.85 17.18 13.62
C VAL A 49 -3.51 17.42 14.99
N PRO A 50 -2.73 17.67 16.06
CA PRO A 50 -3.29 18.05 17.35
C PRO A 50 -4.08 19.36 17.28
N GLY A 51 -5.14 19.49 18.06
CA GLY A 51 -5.92 20.72 18.20
C GLY A 51 -6.54 20.86 19.58
N ASP A 52 -7.08 22.04 19.89
CA ASP A 52 -7.57 22.41 21.23
C ASP A 52 -8.72 21.51 21.74
N GLN A 53 -9.44 20.86 20.83
CA GLN A 53 -10.55 19.94 21.12
C GLN A 53 -10.22 18.48 20.75
N GLY A 54 -8.93 18.16 20.62
CA GLY A 54 -8.44 16.86 20.14
C GLY A 54 -7.89 16.92 18.73
N ALA A 55 -7.42 15.76 18.26
CA ALA A 55 -6.77 15.65 16.97
C ALA A 55 -7.79 15.74 15.81
N HIS A 56 -7.41 16.40 14.71
CA HIS A 56 -8.23 16.54 13.52
C HIS A 56 -7.44 16.15 12.26
N LEU A 57 -8.13 15.67 11.23
CA LEU A 57 -7.50 15.30 9.96
C LEU A 57 -7.40 16.52 9.05
N LYS A 58 -6.19 16.86 8.63
CA LYS A 58 -5.93 17.90 7.64
C LYS A 58 -5.50 17.24 6.32
N PRO A 59 -6.13 17.57 5.17
CA PRO A 59 -5.60 17.19 3.87
C PRO A 59 -4.21 17.77 3.66
N LEU A 60 -3.28 16.97 3.14
CA LEU A 60 -1.99 17.53 2.71
C LEU A 60 -2.23 18.27 1.38
N GLU A 61 -2.06 19.60 1.40
CA GLU A 61 -2.52 20.58 0.39
C GLU A 61 -2.02 20.32 -1.05
N SER A 62 -1.12 19.35 -1.27
CA SER A 62 -0.49 19.03 -2.57
C SER A 62 -0.79 17.64 -3.13
N THR A 63 -1.72 16.86 -2.56
CA THR A 63 -1.76 15.40 -2.80
C THR A 63 -3.13 14.87 -3.26
N GLN A 64 -3.92 15.62 -4.03
CA GLN A 64 -4.97 14.99 -4.85
C GLN A 64 -4.31 14.47 -6.13
N ARG A 65 -4.05 13.16 -6.20
CA ARG A 65 -3.36 12.51 -7.32
C ARG A 65 -4.33 11.60 -8.07
N SER A 66 -4.18 11.52 -9.38
CA SER A 66 -4.95 10.54 -10.16
C SER A 66 -4.39 9.12 -9.95
N LEU A 67 -5.22 8.09 -10.14
CA LEU A 67 -4.74 6.70 -10.14
C LEU A 67 -3.61 6.48 -11.16
N ARG A 68 -3.67 7.15 -12.32
CA ARG A 68 -2.61 7.09 -13.33
C ARG A 68 -1.27 7.60 -12.80
N ASP A 69 -1.28 8.65 -11.97
CA ASP A 69 -0.05 9.19 -11.37
C ASP A 69 0.51 8.24 -10.30
N VAL A 70 -0.36 7.60 -9.52
CA VAL A 70 0.01 6.54 -8.57
C VAL A 70 0.68 5.38 -9.31
N TYR A 71 0.04 4.83 -10.35
CA TYR A 71 0.64 3.76 -11.16
C TYR A 71 1.99 4.17 -11.77
N ARG A 72 2.11 5.41 -12.27
CA ARG A 72 3.38 5.91 -12.83
C ARG A 72 4.48 5.92 -11.77
N ARG A 73 4.21 6.47 -10.57
CA ARG A 73 5.19 6.56 -9.47
C ARG A 73 5.55 5.19 -8.91
N MET A 74 4.57 4.30 -8.78
CA MET A 74 4.80 2.90 -8.44
C MET A 74 5.74 2.25 -9.46
N SER A 75 5.48 2.40 -10.76
CA SER A 75 6.31 1.81 -11.81
C SER A 75 7.77 2.31 -11.80
N THR A 76 8.01 3.55 -11.34
CA THR A 76 9.35 4.10 -11.19
C THR A 76 10.05 3.59 -9.93
N ALA A 77 9.32 3.40 -8.82
CA ALA A 77 9.87 2.85 -7.58
C ALA A 77 10.16 1.34 -7.72
N SER A 78 9.21 0.56 -8.23
CA SER A 78 9.29 -0.90 -8.32
C SER A 78 10.34 -1.45 -9.29
N ARG A 79 10.91 -0.62 -10.18
CA ARG A 79 12.01 -1.06 -11.07
C ARG A 79 13.30 -1.32 -10.32
N ALA A 80 13.48 -0.77 -9.11
CA ALA A 80 14.75 -0.83 -8.41
C ALA A 80 14.98 -2.15 -7.65
N GLN A 81 13.94 -2.91 -7.27
CA GLN A 81 14.06 -3.92 -6.21
C GLN A 81 13.22 -5.21 -6.37
N ARG A 82 12.73 -5.56 -7.58
CA ARG A 82 11.96 -6.82 -7.77
C ARG A 82 12.88 -8.05 -7.93
N PRO A 83 12.90 -9.01 -6.99
CA PRO A 83 13.59 -10.28 -7.20
C PRO A 83 12.81 -11.16 -8.21
N PRO A 84 13.51 -11.93 -9.08
CA PRO A 84 12.88 -12.84 -10.03
C PRO A 84 11.98 -13.87 -9.35
N GLY A 85 10.81 -14.16 -9.95
CA GLY A 85 9.94 -15.25 -9.49
C GLY A 85 9.07 -14.98 -8.26
N PHE A 86 9.17 -13.80 -7.64
CA PHE A 86 8.35 -13.41 -6.47
C PHE A 86 6.85 -13.64 -6.68
N TRP A 87 6.30 -13.16 -7.80
CA TRP A 87 4.88 -13.30 -8.11
C TRP A 87 4.45 -14.75 -8.30
N ALA A 88 5.26 -15.57 -8.96
CA ALA A 88 4.98 -17.00 -9.14
C ALA A 88 4.89 -17.73 -7.78
N ASN A 89 5.77 -17.38 -6.84
CA ASN A 89 5.77 -17.97 -5.50
C ASN A 89 4.57 -17.46 -4.66
N LEU A 90 4.27 -16.18 -4.74
CA LEU A 90 3.16 -15.57 -4.01
C LEU A 90 1.80 -16.12 -4.47
N THR A 91 1.56 -16.18 -5.77
CA THR A 91 0.30 -16.74 -6.33
C THR A 91 0.14 -18.20 -5.95
N THR A 92 1.22 -18.98 -5.99
CA THR A 92 1.23 -20.38 -5.56
C THR A 92 0.83 -20.52 -4.08
N ASN A 93 1.36 -19.66 -3.21
CA ASN A 93 1.05 -19.67 -1.78
C ASN A 93 -0.40 -19.24 -1.48
N LEU A 94 -0.91 -18.23 -2.19
CA LEU A 94 -2.30 -17.76 -2.04
C LEU A 94 -3.31 -18.80 -2.58
N GLN A 95 -3.00 -19.48 -3.68
CA GLN A 95 -3.81 -20.57 -4.21
C GLN A 95 -3.79 -21.80 -3.28
N GLY A 96 -2.64 -22.10 -2.64
CA GLY A 96 -2.51 -23.17 -1.66
C GLY A 96 -3.39 -22.97 -0.43
N ARG A 97 -3.56 -21.73 0.05
CA ARG A 97 -4.42 -21.41 1.20
C ARG A 97 -5.92 -21.53 0.93
N ARG A 98 -6.37 -21.35 -0.33
CA ARG A 98 -7.79 -21.54 -0.69
C ARG A 98 -8.23 -23.00 -0.68
N LYS A 99 -7.30 -23.97 -0.75
CA LYS A 99 -7.61 -25.41 -0.73
C LYS A 99 -7.63 -26.05 0.67
N SER A 100 -7.23 -25.33 1.74
CA SER A 100 -7.20 -25.89 3.10
C SER A 100 -8.33 -25.41 4.03
N GLY A 101 -9.35 -24.73 3.50
CA GLY A 101 -10.42 -24.09 4.28
C GLY A 101 -11.81 -24.70 4.11
N ASN A 102 -11.92 -25.96 3.71
CA ASN A 102 -13.21 -26.66 3.69
C ASN A 102 -13.04 -28.07 4.29
N ALA A 103 -13.08 -28.13 5.62
CA ALA A 103 -13.25 -29.34 6.43
C ALA A 103 -14.09 -28.96 7.65
#